data_AF-D5MKR0-F1
#
_entry.id   AF-D5MKR0-F1
#
_cell.length_a   1.000
_cell.length_b   1.000
_cell.length_c   1.000
_cell.angle_alpha   90.00
_cell.angle_beta   90.00
_cell.angle_gamma   90.00
#
_symmetry.space_group_name_H-M   'P 1'
#
loop_
_entity.id
_entity.type
_entity.pdbx_description
1 polymer ?
#
loop_
_entity_poly.entity_id
_entity_poly.type
_entity_poly.pdbx_seq_one_letter_code
_entity_poly.pdbx_strand_id
1 'polypeptide(L)' 'MNVDELREEALRLNPAARARLARELLASLDALSEAEIEKLWIDEAIRRDEELDSGAARAYPADEVLARARARRK' A
#
# COMPACT_ATOMS: atom_id res chain seq x y z
N MET A 1 -5.98 3.97 -23.23
CA MET A 1 -4.78 3.37 -22.64
C MET A 1 -5.10 3.01 -21.20
N ASN A 2 -5.16 1.73 -20.87
CA ASN A 2 -5.43 1.23 -19.52
C ASN A 2 -4.11 0.94 -18.76
N VAL A 3 -4.20 0.56 -17.49
CA VAL A 3 -3.02 0.30 -16.64
C VAL A 3 -2.19 -0.87 -17.18
N ASP A 4 -2.83 -1.92 -17.70
CA ASP A 4 -2.12 -3.06 -18.27
C ASP A 4 -1.34 -2.67 -19.55
N GLU A 5 -1.96 -1.88 -20.43
CA GLU A 5 -1.30 -1.34 -21.63
C GLU A 5 -0.10 -0.46 -21.25
N LEU A 6 -0.25 0.44 -20.27
CA LEU A 6 0.85 1.26 -19.75
C LEU A 6 1.98 0.42 -19.12
N ARG A 7 1.62 -0.64 -18.39
CA ARG A 7 2.59 -1.58 -17.79
C ARG A 7 3.40 -2.26 -18.89
N GLU A 8 2.74 -2.80 -19.92
CA GLU A 8 3.42 -3.49 -21.01
C GLU A 8 4.38 -2.55 -21.75
N GLU A 9 3.97 -1.31 -22.05
CA GLU A 9 4.87 -0.32 -22.65
C GLU A 9 6.05 0.05 -21.73
N ALA A 10 5.80 0.25 -20.43
CA ALA A 10 6.85 0.53 -19.46
C ALA A 10 7.86 -0.61 -19.33
N LEU A 11 7.41 -1.86 -19.47
CA LEU A 11 8.27 -3.05 -19.41
C LEU A 11 9.14 -3.23 -20.67
N ARG A 12 8.76 -2.63 -21.81
CA ARG A 12 9.57 -2.60 -23.04
C ARG A 12 10.73 -1.60 -22.98
N LEU A 13 10.72 -0.67 -22.02
CA LEU A 13 11.83 0.26 -21.81
C LEU A 13 13.10 -0.48 -21.42
N ASN A 14 14.25 0.08 -21.81
CA ASN A 14 15.53 -0.43 -21.32
C ASN A 14 15.62 -0.30 -19.78
N PRO A 15 16.49 -1.09 -19.11
CA PRO A 15 16.54 -1.13 -17.65
C PRO A 15 16.73 0.24 -16.97
N ALA A 16 17.53 1.13 -17.56
CA ALA A 16 17.79 2.45 -16.99
C ALA A 16 16.57 3.38 -17.06
N ALA A 17 15.89 3.40 -18.21
CA ALA A 17 14.65 4.16 -18.40
C ALA A 17 13.52 3.63 -17.50
N ARG A 18 13.39 2.31 -17.38
CA ARG A 18 12.41 1.69 -16.48
C ARG A 18 12.68 2.03 -15.02
N ALA A 19 13.94 1.98 -14.58
CA ALA A 19 14.31 2.35 -13.21
C ALA A 19 14.04 3.84 -12.93
N ARG A 20 14.26 4.72 -13.91
CA ARG A 20 13.89 6.14 -13.80
C ARG A 20 12.38 6.32 -13.66
N LEU A 21 11.59 5.72 -14.54
CA LEU A 21 10.14 5.80 -14.50
C LEU A 21 9.57 5.27 -13.17
N ALA A 22 10.08 4.14 -12.68
CA ALA A 22 9.67 3.59 -11.39
C ALA A 22 9.93 4.56 -10.22
N ARG A 23 11.08 5.26 -10.22
CA ARG A 23 11.37 6.28 -9.20
C ARG A 23 10.43 7.47 -9.29
N GLU A 24 10.14 7.95 -10.50
CA GLU A 24 9.25 9.10 -10.71
C GLU A 24 7.81 8.76 -10.30
N LEU A 25 7.32 7.56 -10.63
CA LEU A 25 6.02 7.08 -10.19
C LEU A 25 5.96 6.94 -8.66
N LEU A 26 7.01 6.40 -8.04
CA LEU A 26 7.07 6.29 -6.58
C LEU A 26 7.05 7.67 -5.91
N ALA A 27 7.89 8.59 -6.38
CA ALA A 27 7.93 9.96 -5.85
C ALA A 27 6.61 10.72 -6.05
N SER A 28 5.83 10.38 -7.08
CA SER A 28 4.51 10.98 -7.29
C SER A 28 3.51 10.62 -6.20
N LEU A 29 3.70 9.47 -5.52
CA LEU A 29 2.86 9.06 -4.40
C LEU A 29 3.17 9.87 -3.13
N ASP A 30 4.43 10.31 -2.97
CA ASP A 30 4.85 11.16 -1.85
C ASP A 30 4.38 12.62 -2.02
N ALA A 31 3.97 13.00 -3.23
CA ALA A 31 3.51 14.35 -3.56
C ALA A 31 1.99 14.54 -3.36
N LEU A 32 1.27 13.52 -2.87
CA LEU A 32 -0.14 13.63 -2.54
C LEU A 32 -0.36 14.67 -1.43
N SER A 33 -1.44 15.44 -1.54
CA SER A 33 -1.83 16.38 -0.50
C SER A 33 -2.25 15.65 0.77
N GLU A 34 -2.16 16.32 1.93
CA GLU A 34 -2.63 15.77 3.21
C GLU A 34 -4.08 15.30 3.14
N ALA A 35 -4.94 16.02 2.43
CA ALA A 35 -6.35 15.65 2.24
C ALA A 35 -6.53 14.37 1.40
N GLU A 36 -5.70 14.17 0.37
CA GLU A 36 -5.71 12.93 -0.41
C GLU A 36 -5.21 11.75 0.42
N ILE A 37 -4.15 11.95 1.21
CA ILE A 37 -3.60 10.96 2.12
C ILE A 37 -4.65 10.57 3.18
N GLU A 38 -5.31 11.56 3.79
CA GLU A 38 -6.36 11.34 4.78
C GLU A 38 -7.50 10.51 4.20
N LYS A 39 -7.98 10.86 3.00
CA LYS A 39 -9.02 10.09 2.31
C LYS A 39 -8.59 8.64 2.08
N LEU A 40 -7.38 8.41 1.57
CA LEU A 40 -6.87 7.06 1.33
C LEU A 40 -6.78 6.23 2.62
N TRP A 41 -6.40 6.85 3.75
CA TRP A 41 -6.37 6.18 5.05
C TRP A 41 -7.76 5.84 5.56
N ILE A 42 -8.74 6.74 5.40
CA ILE A 42 -10.13 6.49 5.78
C ILE A 42 -10.70 5.33 4.97
N ASP A 43 -10.54 5.35 3.65
CA ASP A 43 -11.02 4.30 2.75
C ASP A 43 -10.41 2.93 3.13
N GLU A 44 -9.11 2.89 3.44
CA GLU A 44 -8.45 1.66 3.89
C GLU A 44 -8.90 1.20 5.28
N ALA A 45 -9.16 2.13 6.20
CA ALA A 45 -9.67 1.80 7.53
C ALA A 45 -11.05 1.17 7.46
N ILE A 46 -11.96 1.76 6.67
CA ILE A 46 -13.31 1.21 6.43
C ILE A 46 -13.21 -0.19 5.83
N ARG A 47 -12.41 -0.36 4.77
CA ARG A 47 -12.21 -1.66 4.12
C ARG A 47 -11.72 -2.72 5.11
N ARG A 48 -10.76 -2.39 5.97
CA ARG A 48 -10.23 -3.33 6.97
C ARG A 48 -11.21 -3.66 8.09
N ASP A 49 -12.04 -2.71 8.48
CA ASP A 49 -13.11 -2.92 9.46
C ASP A 49 -14.13 -3.92 8.92
N GLU A 50 -14.57 -3.73 7.67
CA GLU A 50 -15.47 -4.66 6.98
C GLU A 50 -14.86 -6.06 6.80
N GLU A 51 -13.56 -6.16 6.52
CA GLU A 51 -12.86 -7.45 6.44
C GLU A 51 -12.81 -8.18 7.79
N LEU A 52 -12.71 -7.45 8.91
CA LEU A 52 -12.75 -8.04 10.24
C LEU A 52 -14.17 -8.52 10.59
N ASP A 53 -15.18 -7.67 10.35
CA ASP A 53 -16.57 -8.00 10.63
C ASP A 53 -17.09 -9.18 9.80
N SER A 54 -16.69 -9.26 8.53
CA SER A 54 -17.03 -10.37 7.64
C SER A 54 -16.23 -11.64 7.90
N GLY A 55 -15.16 -11.57 8.70
CA GLY A 55 -14.22 -12.67 8.91
C GLY A 55 -13.32 -12.98 7.71
N ALA A 56 -13.29 -12.11 6.70
CA ALA A 56 -12.35 -12.21 5.58
C ALA A 56 -10.90 -12.00 6.03
N ALA A 57 -10.68 -11.14 7.03
CA ALA A 57 -9.40 -10.94 7.67
C ALA A 57 -9.19 -11.91 8.84
N ARG A 58 -7.95 -12.41 8.99
CA ARG A 58 -7.55 -13.20 10.14
C ARG A 58 -7.26 -12.31 11.34
N ALA A 59 -8.13 -12.36 12.35
CA ALA A 59 -7.87 -11.77 13.66
C ALA A 59 -6.90 -12.62 14.49
N TYR A 60 -6.17 -11.96 15.39
CA TYR A 60 -5.30 -12.60 16.38
C TYR A 60 -5.66 -12.12 17.78
N PRO A 61 -5.51 -12.95 18.82
CA PRO A 61 -5.69 -12.53 20.20
C PRO A 61 -4.82 -11.32 20.55
N ALA A 62 -5.42 -10.34 21.24
CA ALA A 62 -4.76 -9.06 21.54
C ALA A 62 -3.51 -9.24 22.42
N ASP A 63 -3.53 -10.17 23.37
CA ASP A 63 -2.41 -10.52 24.23
C ASP A 63 -1.21 -11.05 23.44
N GLU A 64 -1.45 -11.92 22.46
CA GLU A 64 -0.42 -12.45 21.56
C GLU A 64 0.22 -11.34 20.73
N VAL A 65 -0.61 -10.48 20.13
CA VAL A 65 -0.14 -9.34 19.31
C VAL A 65 0.71 -8.38 20.15
N LEU A 66 0.24 -8.02 21.35
CA LEU A 66 0.96 -7.13 22.26
C LEU A 66 2.27 -7.73 22.76
N ALA A 67 2.32 -9.04 23.06
CA ALA A 67 3.54 -9.72 23.47
C ALA A 67 4.60 -9.69 22.35
N ARG A 68 4.19 -10.02 21.11
CA ARG A 68 5.07 -9.97 19.93
C ARG A 68 5.60 -8.55 19.66
N ALA A 69 4.75 -7.53 19.77
CA ALA A 69 5.16 -6.14 19.55
C ALA A 69 6.21 -5.68 20.58
N ARG A 70 6.04 -6.04 21.87
CA ARG A 70 7.01 -5.73 22.92
C ARG A 70 8.34 -6.46 22.71
N ALA A 71 8.30 -7.72 22.29
CA ALA A 71 9.50 -8.51 22.04
C ALA A 71 10.38 -7.93 20.91
N ARG A 72 9.77 -7.29 19.90
CA ARG A 72 10.46 -6.64 18.77
C ARG A 72 11.08 -5.27 19.09
N ARG A 73 10.83 -4.70 20.27
CA ARG A 73 11.40 -3.40 20.70
C ARG A 73 12.78 -3.53 21.38
N LYS A 74 13.41 -4.69 21.30
CA LYS A 74 14.79 -4.92 21.75
C LYS A 74 15.75 -4.76 20.59
#